data_AF-A0A7Z0B1J9-F1
#
_entry.id   AF-A0A7Z0B1J9-F1
#
_cell.length_a   1.000
_cell.length_b   1.000
_cell.length_c   1.000
_cell.angle_alpha   90.00
_cell.angle_beta   90.00
_cell.angle_gamma   90.00
#
_symmetry.space_group_name_H-M   'P 1'
#
loop_
_entity.id
_entity.type
_entity.pdbx_description
1 polymer ?
#
loop_
_entity_poly.entity_id
_entity_poly.type
_entity_poly.pdbx_seq_one_letter_code
_entity_poly.pdbx_strand_id
1 'polypeptide(L)'
;MQDEKRFETYAALLARARQAEVTVEADAPMAFELQHGAMHSHSALFCEVRVNAVTGEIRVSRFLGSFDCGRIINAKTAASQFRGGIIMGLGLALMEESEFDERTGRIMNPSLADYHVPVHLDVPKIDIIWNDEADPHTPMGPRGVGEIGITGVGAAVANAVFNATARRIRDLPITLDKMIG
;
A
#
# COMPACT_ATOMS: atom_id res chain seq x y z
N MET A 1 -14.05 -30.53 -45.93
CA MET A 1 -12.95 -29.95 -46.74
C MET A 1 -13.12 -28.43 -46.69
N GLN A 2 -12.46 -27.76 -45.75
CA GLN A 2 -12.48 -26.29 -45.67
C GLN A 2 -11.53 -25.75 -46.74
N ASP A 3 -12.07 -24.93 -47.64
CA ASP A 3 -11.33 -24.35 -48.75
C ASP A 3 -10.51 -23.15 -48.25
N GLU A 4 -9.19 -23.34 -48.09
CA GLU A 4 -8.25 -22.33 -47.58
C GLU A 4 -8.18 -21.05 -48.42
N LYS A 5 -8.76 -21.05 -49.63
CA LYS A 5 -8.82 -19.87 -50.51
C LYS A 5 -10.06 -19.01 -50.30
N ARG A 6 -10.99 -19.41 -49.42
CA ARG A 6 -12.22 -18.67 -49.16
C ARG A 6 -12.00 -17.66 -48.04
N PHE A 7 -11.54 -16.47 -48.41
CA PHE A 7 -11.40 -15.33 -47.50
C PHE A 7 -12.47 -14.26 -47.81
N GLU A 8 -12.97 -13.62 -46.76
CA GLU A 8 -13.84 -12.44 -46.84
C GLU A 8 -13.18 -11.34 -45.99
N THR A 9 -13.23 -10.09 -46.45
CA THR A 9 -12.66 -8.99 -45.68
C THR A 9 -13.60 -8.63 -44.53
N TYR A 10 -13.04 -8.21 -43.40
CA TYR A 10 -13.80 -7.78 -42.23
C TYR A 10 -14.82 -6.67 -42.58
N ALA A 11 -14.42 -5.74 -43.44
CA ALA A 11 -15.30 -4.69 -43.95
C ALA A 11 -16.47 -5.23 -44.80
N ALA A 12 -16.25 -6.27 -45.60
CA ALA A 12 -17.31 -6.89 -46.41
C ALA A 12 -18.34 -7.63 -45.52
N LEU A 13 -17.87 -8.29 -44.46
CA LEU A 13 -18.73 -8.92 -43.45
C LEU A 13 -19.63 -7.90 -42.75
N LEU A 14 -19.06 -6.79 -42.29
CA LEU A 14 -19.79 -5.69 -41.63
C LEU A 14 -20.80 -5.04 -42.58
N ALA A 15 -20.38 -4.74 -43.82
CA ALA A 15 -21.25 -4.15 -44.84
C ALA A 15 -22.43 -5.06 -45.19
N ARG A 16 -22.19 -6.37 -45.32
CA ARG A 16 -23.25 -7.36 -45.58
C ARG A 16 -24.20 -7.51 -44.41
N ALA A 17 -23.69 -7.44 -43.18
CA ALA A 17 -24.49 -7.45 -41.96
C ALA A 17 -25.18 -6.10 -41.68
N ARG A 18 -24.91 -5.05 -42.47
CA ARG A 18 -25.35 -3.67 -42.26
C ARG A 18 -25.00 -3.12 -40.87
N GLN A 19 -23.83 -3.49 -40.35
CA GLN A 19 -23.30 -2.98 -39.10
C GLN A 19 -22.07 -2.11 -39.35
N ALA A 20 -21.96 -0.99 -38.64
CA ALA A 20 -20.82 -0.08 -38.74
C ALA A 20 -19.61 -0.58 -37.92
N GLU A 21 -19.87 -1.32 -36.85
CA GLU A 21 -18.86 -1.92 -35.97
C GLU A 21 -19.39 -3.23 -35.37
N VAL A 22 -18.48 -4.04 -34.84
CA VAL A 22 -18.80 -5.19 -33.99
C VAL A 22 -18.05 -4.99 -32.68
N THR A 23 -18.82 -4.88 -31.60
CA THR A 23 -18.30 -4.81 -30.24
C THR A 23 -18.55 -6.16 -29.59
N VAL A 24 -17.49 -6.76 -29.05
CA VAL A 24 -17.58 -7.98 -28.26
C VAL A 24 -17.30 -7.60 -26.81
N GLU A 25 -18.34 -7.67 -25.99
CA GLU A 25 -18.20 -7.68 -24.54
C GLU A 25 -18.13 -9.13 -24.09
N ALA A 26 -17.12 -9.46 -23.29
CA ALA A 26 -16.98 -10.77 -22.70
C ALA A 26 -16.72 -10.58 -21.21
N ASP A 27 -17.49 -11.30 -20.39
CA ASP A 27 -17.21 -11.41 -18.97
C ASP A 27 -16.03 -12.35 -18.78
N ALA A 28 -14.99 -11.85 -18.12
CA ALA A 28 -13.94 -12.73 -17.64
C ALA A 28 -14.55 -13.67 -16.59
N PRO A 29 -14.28 -14.99 -16.65
CA PRO A 29 -14.66 -15.87 -15.56
C PRO A 29 -14.03 -15.36 -14.26
N MET A 30 -14.73 -15.60 -13.15
CA MET A 30 -14.20 -15.28 -11.82
C MET A 30 -12.79 -15.86 -11.70
N ALA A 31 -11.83 -15.03 -11.25
CA ALA A 31 -10.44 -15.45 -11.16
C ALA A 31 -10.35 -16.78 -10.40
N PHE A 32 -9.67 -17.76 -10.98
CA PHE A 32 -9.52 -19.12 -10.42
C PHE A 32 -9.01 -19.09 -8.95
N GLU A 33 -8.28 -18.04 -8.62
CA GLU A 33 -7.71 -17.69 -7.32
C GLU A 33 -8.79 -17.48 -6.23
N LEU A 34 -9.98 -16.98 -6.61
CA LEU A 34 -11.12 -16.78 -5.71
C LEU A 34 -11.91 -18.07 -5.43
N GLN A 35 -11.62 -19.15 -6.16
CA GLN A 35 -12.39 -20.41 -6.07
C GLN A 35 -11.83 -21.40 -5.02
N HIS A 36 -10.57 -21.23 -4.56
CA HIS A 36 -9.85 -22.28 -3.82
C HIS A 36 -9.45 -21.92 -2.38
N GLY A 37 -9.74 -20.72 -1.88
CA GLY A 37 -9.46 -20.32 -0.49
C GLY A 37 -9.20 -18.83 -0.34
N ALA A 38 -9.11 -18.35 0.91
CA ALA A 38 -8.74 -16.97 1.18
C ALA A 38 -7.22 -16.78 0.98
N MET A 39 -6.85 -15.79 0.17
CA MET A 39 -5.47 -15.42 -0.07
C MET A 39 -5.06 -14.29 0.88
N HIS A 40 -4.08 -14.53 1.75
CA HIS A 40 -3.59 -13.53 2.69
C HIS A 40 -2.11 -13.27 2.49
N SER A 41 -1.76 -11.98 2.39
CA SER A 41 -0.39 -11.52 2.58
C SER A 41 -0.19 -11.16 4.04
N HIS A 42 0.97 -11.48 4.60
CA HIS A 42 1.30 -11.19 5.99
C HIS A 42 2.53 -10.29 6.06
N SER A 43 2.63 -9.51 7.13
CA SER A 43 3.82 -8.71 7.42
C SER A 43 4.14 -8.70 8.91
N ALA A 44 5.42 -8.59 9.22
CA ALA A 44 5.93 -8.30 10.55
C ALA A 44 6.80 -7.04 10.46
N LEU A 45 6.41 -6.00 11.19
CA LEU A 45 7.02 -4.69 11.14
C LEU A 45 7.70 -4.35 12.46
N PHE A 46 8.93 -3.89 12.39
CA PHE A 46 9.76 -3.53 13.52
C PHE A 46 10.19 -2.08 13.37
N CYS A 47 9.89 -1.27 14.39
CA CYS A 47 10.17 0.16 14.41
C CYS A 47 11.03 0.50 15.63
N GLU A 48 12.09 1.27 15.41
CA GLU A 48 12.91 1.86 16.45
C GLU A 48 12.69 3.37 16.45
N VAL A 49 12.34 3.93 17.61
CA VAL A 49 12.10 5.37 17.77
C VAL A 49 12.96 5.96 18.87
N ARG A 50 13.25 7.25 18.74
CA ARG A 50 13.83 8.11 19.77
C ARG A 50 12.82 9.20 20.06
N VAL A 51 12.55 9.43 21.35
CA VAL A 51 11.64 10.49 21.79
C VAL A 51 12.44 11.49 22.61
N ASN A 52 12.37 12.77 22.25
CA ASN A 52 13.00 13.84 23.00
C ASN A 52 12.24 14.03 24.33
N ALA A 53 12.93 13.86 25.45
CA ALA A 53 12.32 13.95 26.79
C ALA A 53 11.82 15.35 27.16
N VAL A 54 12.32 16.40 26.50
CA VAL A 54 11.94 17.80 26.74
C VAL A 54 10.85 18.24 25.77
N THR A 55 11.03 17.99 24.47
CA THR A 55 10.13 18.51 23.42
C THR A 55 9.05 17.53 22.98
N GLY A 56 9.09 16.28 23.41
CA GLY A 56 8.17 15.24 22.93
C GLY A 56 8.37 14.84 21.46
N GLU A 57 9.36 15.42 20.76
CA GLU A 57 9.64 15.13 19.36
C GLU A 57 10.00 13.66 19.16
N ILE A 58 9.31 12.99 18.24
CA ILE A 58 9.54 11.59 17.89
C ILE A 58 10.34 11.52 16.59
N ARG A 59 11.42 10.75 16.60
CA ARG A 59 12.23 10.44 15.41
C ARG A 59 12.35 8.93 15.26
N VAL A 60 11.96 8.41 14.10
CA VAL A 60 12.22 7.01 13.74
C VAL A 60 13.70 6.89 13.36
N SER A 61 14.44 5.99 14.02
CA SER A 61 15.87 5.77 13.73
C SER A 61 16.10 4.60 12.79
N ARG A 62 15.22 3.59 12.82
CA ARG A 62 15.33 2.39 11.98
C ARG A 62 13.96 1.73 11.80
N PHE A 63 13.74 1.16 10.62
CA PHE A 63 12.56 0.36 10.33
C PHE A 63 12.94 -0.93 9.61
N LEU A 64 12.32 -2.04 9.98
CA LEU A 64 12.43 -3.32 9.28
C LEU A 64 11.05 -3.87 8.98
N GLY A 65 10.82 -4.23 7.72
CA GLY A 65 9.62 -4.96 7.30
C GLY A 65 9.98 -6.36 6.79
N SER A 66 9.33 -7.37 7.36
CA SER A 66 9.33 -8.74 6.86
C SER A 66 7.98 -9.03 6.22
N PHE A 67 7.99 -9.52 4.99
CA PHE A 67 6.78 -9.69 4.19
C PHE A 67 6.64 -11.11 3.66
N ASP A 68 5.42 -11.61 3.70
CA ASP A 68 5.00 -12.82 3.00
C ASP A 68 3.91 -12.43 2.00
N CYS A 69 4.27 -12.42 0.72
CA CYS A 69 3.41 -11.94 -0.38
C CYS A 69 3.44 -12.89 -1.58
N GLY A 70 3.65 -14.17 -1.33
CA GLY A 70 3.79 -15.14 -2.41
C GLY A 70 5.14 -15.01 -3.09
N ARG A 71 5.20 -15.47 -4.34
CA ARG A 71 6.33 -15.29 -5.24
C ARG A 71 6.46 -13.82 -5.67
N ILE A 72 7.62 -13.24 -5.43
CA ILE A 72 7.96 -11.90 -5.88
C ILE A 72 8.37 -11.93 -7.35
N ILE A 73 7.54 -11.33 -8.21
CA ILE A 73 7.79 -11.28 -9.66
C ILE A 73 8.98 -10.38 -10.00
N ASN A 74 9.10 -9.25 -9.30
CA ASN A 74 10.21 -8.31 -9.49
C ASN A 74 10.64 -7.73 -8.14
N ALA A 75 11.83 -8.16 -7.70
CA ALA A 75 12.37 -7.77 -6.39
C ALA A 75 12.57 -6.26 -6.26
N LYS A 76 12.95 -5.56 -7.35
CA LYS A 76 13.21 -4.12 -7.31
C LYS A 76 11.92 -3.33 -7.10
N THR A 77 10.87 -3.63 -7.87
CA THR A 77 9.59 -2.93 -7.76
C THR A 77 8.85 -3.29 -6.47
N ALA A 78 8.94 -4.55 -6.03
CA ALA A 78 8.40 -4.97 -4.73
C ALA A 78 9.09 -4.22 -3.57
N ALA A 79 10.43 -4.17 -3.56
CA ALA A 79 11.17 -3.40 -2.56
C ALA A 79 10.77 -1.91 -2.58
N SER A 80 10.59 -1.31 -3.76
CA SER A 80 10.10 0.07 -3.89
C SER A 80 8.70 0.24 -3.32
N GLN A 81 7.77 -0.70 -3.55
CA GLN A 81 6.42 -0.66 -2.98
C GLN A 81 6.44 -0.76 -1.46
N PHE A 82 7.21 -1.69 -0.90
CA PHE A 82 7.33 -1.82 0.56
C PHE A 82 7.92 -0.56 1.19
N ARG A 83 8.97 0.03 0.58
CA ARG A 83 9.53 1.31 1.06
C ARG A 83 8.50 2.43 1.01
N GLY A 84 7.80 2.58 -0.11
CA GLY A 84 6.77 3.60 -0.28
C GLY A 84 5.64 3.47 0.73
N GLY A 85 5.14 2.24 0.94
CA GLY A 85 4.11 1.96 1.94
C GLY A 85 4.57 2.25 3.37
N ILE A 86 5.81 1.90 3.72
CA ILE A 86 6.37 2.24 5.03
C ILE A 86 6.45 3.76 5.19
N ILE A 87 6.97 4.49 4.19
CA ILE A 87 7.07 5.97 4.25
C ILE A 87 5.70 6.61 4.41
N MET A 88 4.70 6.18 3.63
CA MET A 88 3.32 6.66 3.78
C MET A 88 2.76 6.35 5.18
N GLY A 89 3.04 5.15 5.70
CA GLY A 89 2.65 4.78 7.06
C GLY A 89 3.35 5.59 8.16
N LEU A 90 4.58 6.08 7.93
CA LEU A 90 5.24 7.02 8.84
C LEU A 90 4.53 8.38 8.85
N GLY A 91 4.07 8.85 7.68
CA GLY A 91 3.24 10.03 7.53
C GLY A 91 1.96 9.91 8.36
N LEU A 92 1.16 8.88 8.08
CA LEU A 92 -0.04 8.53 8.87
C LEU A 92 0.23 8.49 10.39
N ALA A 93 1.37 7.94 10.80
CA ALA A 93 1.66 7.74 12.22
C ALA A 93 2.05 9.03 12.96
N LEU A 94 2.73 9.97 12.29
CA LEU A 94 3.44 11.07 12.95
C LEU A 94 3.09 12.47 12.44
N MET A 95 2.42 12.59 11.29
CA MET A 95 2.33 13.87 10.56
C MET A 95 0.97 14.13 9.91
N GLU A 96 0.42 13.15 9.21
CA GLU A 96 -0.73 13.35 8.32
C GLU A 96 -2.03 13.45 9.11
N GLU A 97 -2.68 14.61 9.05
CA GLU A 97 -4.00 14.89 9.63
C GLU A 97 -4.77 15.84 8.72
N SER A 98 -6.02 15.53 8.41
CA SER A 98 -6.91 16.45 7.70
C SER A 98 -7.74 17.21 8.72
N GLU A 99 -7.49 18.52 8.82
CA GLU A 99 -8.20 19.37 9.75
C GLU A 99 -9.50 19.88 9.13
N PHE A 100 -10.60 19.79 9.88
CA PHE A 100 -11.92 20.24 9.42
C PHE A 100 -12.42 21.41 10.27
N ASP A 101 -12.95 22.45 9.62
CA ASP A 101 -13.72 23.48 10.29
C ASP A 101 -15.07 22.90 10.74
N GLU A 102 -15.27 22.77 12.06
CA GLU A 102 -16.50 22.23 12.64
C GLU A 102 -17.77 22.99 12.23
N ARG A 103 -17.67 24.27 11.87
CA ARG A 103 -18.84 25.08 11.46
C ARG A 103 -19.22 24.89 10.01
N THR A 104 -18.25 24.68 9.13
CA THR A 104 -18.47 24.71 7.68
C THR A 104 -18.16 23.39 6.97
N GLY A 105 -17.49 22.46 7.64
CA GLY A 105 -17.02 21.19 7.10
C GLY A 105 -15.88 21.32 6.09
N ARG A 106 -15.25 22.51 5.99
CA ARG A 106 -14.15 22.76 5.06
C ARG A 106 -12.85 22.16 5.58
N ILE A 107 -12.03 21.63 4.66
CA ILE A 107 -10.66 21.22 4.95
C ILE A 107 -9.83 22.49 5.16
N MET A 108 -9.18 22.59 6.31
CA MET A 108 -8.42 23.77 6.75
C MET A 108 -6.98 23.78 6.24
N ASN A 109 -6.43 22.60 5.95
CA ASN A 109 -5.06 22.41 5.47
C ASN A 109 -4.98 21.72 4.08
N PRO A 110 -5.67 22.21 3.02
CA PRO A 110 -5.72 21.53 1.72
C PRO A 110 -4.45 21.73 0.86
N SER A 111 -3.33 22.17 1.46
CA SER A 111 -2.09 22.49 0.76
C SER A 111 -0.96 21.56 1.22
N LEU A 112 0.04 21.32 0.36
CA LEU A 112 1.23 20.53 0.73
C LEU A 112 2.15 21.26 1.74
N ALA A 113 1.89 22.54 2.02
CA ALA A 113 2.60 23.26 3.07
C ALA A 113 2.02 22.96 4.46
N ASP A 114 0.70 22.75 4.53
CA ASP A 114 -0.03 22.57 5.79
C ASP A 114 -0.36 21.10 6.08
N TYR A 115 -0.60 20.29 5.04
CA TYR A 115 -0.75 18.85 5.16
C TYR A 115 0.63 18.18 5.06
N HIS A 116 1.23 17.93 6.22
CA HIS A 116 2.59 17.43 6.29
C HIS A 116 2.69 15.97 5.85
N VAL A 117 3.52 15.73 4.84
CA VAL A 117 3.97 14.41 4.42
C VAL A 117 5.46 14.26 4.70
N PRO A 118 5.98 13.04 4.94
CA PRO A 118 7.40 12.83 5.23
C PRO A 118 8.31 13.36 4.13
N VAL A 119 9.34 14.12 4.51
CA VAL A 119 10.43 14.50 3.60
C VAL A 119 11.62 13.56 3.74
N HIS A 120 12.63 13.70 2.87
CA HIS A 120 13.81 12.82 2.88
C HIS A 120 14.52 12.75 4.23
N LEU A 121 14.51 13.83 5.01
CA LEU A 121 15.15 13.87 6.33
C LEU A 121 14.37 13.08 7.40
N ASP A 122 13.09 12.82 7.17
CA ASP A 122 12.25 12.07 8.09
C ASP A 122 12.30 10.55 7.84
N VAL A 123 12.81 10.14 6.68
CA VAL A 123 12.86 8.73 6.28
C VAL A 123 14.10 8.05 6.90
N PRO A 124 13.92 7.04 7.78
CA PRO A 124 15.03 6.34 8.41
C PRO A 124 15.68 5.34 7.44
N LYS A 125 16.67 4.61 7.94
CA LYS A 125 17.10 3.37 7.27
C LYS A 125 15.93 2.36 7.30
N ILE A 126 15.48 1.93 6.13
CA ILE A 126 14.43 0.93 5.94
C ILE A 126 15.03 -0.36 5.36
N ASP A 127 15.07 -1.40 6.18
CA ASP A 127 15.47 -2.76 5.80
C ASP A 127 14.22 -3.58 5.42
N ILE A 128 14.27 -4.32 4.31
CA ILE A 128 13.14 -5.10 3.80
C ILE A 128 13.59 -6.53 3.52
N ILE A 129 12.84 -7.50 4.04
CA ILE A 129 13.04 -8.93 3.81
C ILE A 129 11.71 -9.60 3.45
N TRP A 130 11.75 -10.72 2.74
CA TRP A 130 10.57 -11.49 2.38
C TRP A 130 10.90 -12.98 2.21
N ASN A 131 9.87 -13.83 2.30
CA ASN A 131 10.04 -15.30 2.26
C ASN A 131 10.12 -15.88 0.83
N ASP A 132 9.53 -15.20 -0.16
CA ASP A 132 9.46 -15.62 -1.59
C ASP A 132 8.85 -17.02 -1.83
N GLU A 133 7.90 -17.42 -0.98
CA GLU A 133 7.22 -18.70 -1.07
C GLU A 133 6.00 -18.58 -1.99
N ALA A 134 6.00 -19.33 -3.09
CA ALA A 134 4.90 -19.32 -4.05
C ALA A 134 3.59 -19.81 -3.42
N ASP A 135 2.50 -19.08 -3.66
CA ASP A 135 1.16 -19.56 -3.34
C ASP A 135 0.81 -20.81 -4.16
N PRO A 136 0.47 -21.95 -3.54
CA PRO A 136 0.11 -23.15 -4.28
C PRO A 136 -1.24 -23.02 -5.01
N HIS A 137 -2.06 -22.02 -4.67
CA HIS A 137 -3.40 -21.82 -5.21
C HIS A 137 -3.44 -20.87 -6.42
N THR A 138 -2.33 -20.22 -6.80
CA THR A 138 -2.29 -19.31 -7.96
C THR A 138 -1.36 -19.77 -9.07
N PRO A 139 -1.72 -19.54 -10.37
CA PRO A 139 -0.96 -20.01 -11.52
C PRO A 139 0.52 -19.60 -11.64
N MET A 140 1.05 -18.72 -10.79
CA MET A 140 2.49 -18.40 -10.68
C MET A 140 2.94 -18.21 -9.22
N GLY A 141 2.03 -18.36 -8.26
CA GLY A 141 2.25 -18.11 -6.85
C GLY A 141 2.33 -16.67 -6.33
N PRO A 142 2.09 -15.56 -7.07
CA PRO A 142 2.17 -14.22 -6.48
C PRO A 142 0.95 -13.88 -5.61
N ARG A 143 1.14 -12.96 -4.67
CA ARG A 143 0.07 -12.22 -3.99
C ARG A 143 0.29 -10.71 -4.10
N GLY A 144 -0.75 -9.94 -3.77
CA GLY A 144 -0.70 -8.48 -3.82
C GLY A 144 0.30 -7.88 -2.84
N VAL A 145 1.11 -6.93 -3.33
CA VAL A 145 2.13 -6.18 -2.54
C VAL A 145 1.82 -4.69 -2.37
N GLY A 146 0.77 -4.18 -3.01
CA GLY A 146 0.49 -2.74 -3.06
C GLY A 146 0.20 -2.12 -1.69
N GLU A 147 -0.66 -2.76 -0.90
CA GLU A 147 -1.16 -2.21 0.37
C GLU A 147 -0.49 -2.81 1.61
N ILE A 148 0.12 -3.98 1.49
CA ILE A 148 0.74 -4.66 2.63
C ILE A 148 1.93 -3.87 3.21
N GLY A 149 2.58 -3.04 2.39
CA GLY A 149 3.70 -2.20 2.80
C GLY A 149 3.35 -1.15 3.86
N ILE A 150 2.12 -0.61 3.84
CA ILE A 150 1.64 0.36 4.84
C ILE A 150 0.94 -0.33 6.02
N THR A 151 0.39 -1.51 5.79
CA THR A 151 -0.45 -2.22 6.77
C THR A 151 0.34 -2.55 8.04
N GLY A 152 -0.05 -1.92 9.15
CA GLY A 152 0.57 -2.10 10.46
C GLY A 152 1.68 -1.11 10.82
N VAL A 153 2.10 -0.22 9.90
CA VAL A 153 3.19 0.74 10.17
C VAL A 153 2.85 1.67 11.33
N GLY A 154 1.66 2.27 11.31
CA GLY A 154 1.22 3.15 12.40
C GLY A 154 1.17 2.45 13.76
N ALA A 155 0.76 1.18 13.79
CA ALA A 155 0.76 0.37 15.01
C ALA A 155 2.20 0.06 15.48
N ALA A 156 3.12 -0.25 14.57
CA ALA A 156 4.52 -0.49 14.90
C ALA A 156 5.17 0.77 15.50
N VAL A 157 4.92 1.95 14.92
CA VAL A 157 5.36 3.24 15.45
C VAL A 157 4.75 3.50 16.84
N ALA A 158 3.44 3.37 16.99
CA ALA A 158 2.75 3.58 18.26
C ALA A 158 3.26 2.65 19.38
N ASN A 159 3.53 1.38 19.06
CA ASN A 159 4.10 0.42 19.99
C ASN A 159 5.55 0.78 20.35
N ALA A 160 6.35 1.25 19.40
CA ALA A 160 7.72 1.70 19.67
C ALA A 160 7.74 2.95 20.55
N VAL A 161 6.83 3.91 20.33
CA VAL A 161 6.66 5.09 21.20
C VAL A 161 6.24 4.66 22.61
N PHE A 162 5.27 3.74 22.73
CA PHE A 162 4.87 3.19 24.02
C PHE A 162 6.04 2.48 24.71
N ASN A 163 6.85 1.69 24.00
CA ASN A 163 8.03 1.06 24.56
C ASN A 163 9.08 2.08 25.05
N ALA A 164 9.26 3.19 24.34
CA ALA A 164 10.22 4.22 24.70
C ALA A 164 9.78 5.11 25.87
N THR A 165 8.46 5.26 26.08
CA THR A 165 7.91 6.31 26.97
C THR A 165 6.91 5.82 28.01
N ALA A 166 6.47 4.57 27.92
CA ALA A 166 5.32 4.00 28.65
C ALA A 166 3.97 4.74 28.43
N ARG A 167 3.90 5.70 27.49
CA ARG A 167 2.67 6.43 27.16
C ARG A 167 1.97 5.81 25.97
N ARG A 168 0.68 5.51 26.12
CA ARG A 168 -0.12 4.86 25.08
C ARG A 168 -1.02 5.88 24.38
N ILE A 169 -0.57 6.37 23.23
CA ILE A 169 -1.38 7.18 22.32
C ILE A 169 -2.17 6.26 21.40
N ARG A 170 -3.47 6.48 21.28
CA ARG A 170 -4.40 5.69 20.44
C ARG A 170 -5.02 6.49 19.30
N ASP A 171 -4.86 7.79 19.36
CA ASP A 171 -5.36 8.73 18.38
C ASP A 171 -4.17 9.23 17.53
N LEU A 172 -4.19 8.87 16.25
CA LEU A 172 -3.15 9.27 15.30
C LEU A 172 -3.52 10.60 14.64
N PRO A 173 -2.54 11.42 14.23
CA PRO A 173 -1.09 11.19 14.37
C PRO A 173 -0.57 11.36 15.81
N ILE A 174 0.57 10.76 16.12
CA ILE A 174 1.26 10.90 17.42
C ILE A 174 2.16 12.15 17.37
N THR A 175 1.52 13.30 17.53
CA THR A 175 2.19 14.60 17.55
C THR A 175 2.85 14.88 18.91
N LEU A 176 3.80 15.82 18.92
CA LEU A 176 4.60 16.15 20.11
C LEU A 176 3.74 16.70 21.28
N ASP A 177 2.65 17.40 20.99
CA ASP A 177 1.71 17.92 21.99
C ASP A 177 0.98 16.78 22.70
N LYS A 178 0.73 15.65 22.03
CA LYS A 178 0.19 14.43 22.66
C LYS A 178 1.21 13.73 23.57
N MET A 179 2.49 14.10 23.49
CA MET A 179 3.57 13.53 24.32
C MET A 179 3.89 14.38 25.55
N ILE A 180 3.66 15.69 25.49
CA ILE A 180 3.91 16.64 26.58
C ILE A 180 2.58 16.93 27.29
N GLY A 181 2.24 16.08 28.26
CA GLY A 181 1.05 16.20 29.11
C GLY A 181 1.18 15.44 30.41
#